data_AF-A0A6P0V7W0-F1
#
_entry.id   AF-A0A6P0V7W0-F1
#
_cell.length_a   1.000
_cell.length_b   1.000
_cell.length_c   1.000
_cell.angle_alpha   90.00
_cell.angle_beta   90.00
_cell.angle_gamma   90.00
#
_symmetry.space_group_name_H-M   'P 1'
#
loop_
_entity.id
_entity.type
_entity.pdbx_description
1 polymer ?
#
loop_
_entity_poly.entity_id
_entity_poly.type
_entity_poly.pdbx_seq_one_letter_code
_entity_poly.pdbx_strand_id
1 'polypeptide(L)'
;MRVSIFEKQTHPYITLQQVFIAQNKPQQSLLISERGRAKALVDLLLIKQSLTPQPPNLQEIKKIAQEQNATLVEYSVIYNSELYIWVIPPDGEIQFRTVNLPQDISLQQLVKVSREQIGIRGRGNNNATPQTYDATNHLQQLHQLLIAPIADLLPENQEERIIFIPHRELFLVPFAALQDQNTYLIEKHTILTAPSIQSLSLTRKHRQRVKNLPGEALVVGNPTMPKFKNLSPSPVQKQKPRK
;
A
#
# COMPACT_ATOMS: atom_id res chain seq x y z
N MET A 1 -9.64 18.29 -9.67
CA MET A 1 -10.52 18.54 -8.49
C MET A 1 -11.10 17.27 -7.82
N ARG A 2 -10.80 16.03 -8.25
CA ARG A 2 -11.29 14.81 -7.55
C ARG A 2 -10.42 14.36 -6.38
N VAL A 3 -9.09 14.54 -6.45
CA VAL A 3 -8.15 14.09 -5.40
C VAL A 3 -8.39 14.80 -4.05
N SER A 4 -8.73 16.10 -4.07
CA SER A 4 -8.99 16.91 -2.86
C SER A 4 -10.28 16.53 -2.10
N ILE A 5 -11.24 15.86 -2.75
CA ILE A 5 -12.47 15.38 -2.09
C ILE A 5 -12.21 14.05 -1.38
N PHE A 6 -11.27 13.23 -1.87
CA PHE A 6 -10.92 11.94 -1.26
C PHE A 6 -10.25 12.10 0.11
N GLU A 7 -9.38 13.08 0.30
CA GLU A 7 -8.77 13.35 1.62
C GLU A 7 -9.83 13.64 2.69
N LYS A 8 -10.89 14.38 2.34
CA LYS A 8 -12.03 14.67 3.24
C LYS A 8 -12.95 13.47 3.48
N GLN A 9 -12.91 12.42 2.64
CA GLN A 9 -13.77 11.23 2.77
C GLN A 9 -13.07 10.01 3.39
N THR A 10 -11.82 10.14 3.84
CA THR A 10 -11.08 9.03 4.50
C THR A 10 -11.63 8.69 5.89
N HIS A 11 -12.11 9.68 6.64
CA HIS A 11 -12.52 9.51 8.04
C HIS A 11 -13.71 8.56 8.19
N PRO A 12 -14.81 8.67 7.41
CA PRO A 12 -15.93 7.72 7.48
C PRO A 12 -15.53 6.26 7.33
N TYR A 13 -14.62 5.93 6.41
CA TYR A 13 -14.16 4.54 6.21
C TYR A 13 -13.33 4.05 7.40
N ILE A 14 -12.50 4.90 8.01
CA ILE A 14 -11.72 4.56 9.20
C ILE A 14 -12.63 4.35 10.40
N THR A 15 -13.60 5.24 10.62
CA THR A 15 -14.60 5.08 11.69
C THR A 15 -15.41 3.80 11.52
N LEU A 16 -15.88 3.51 10.30
CA LEU A 16 -16.63 2.28 10.03
C LEU A 16 -15.79 1.02 10.26
N GLN A 17 -14.49 1.04 9.94
CA GLN A 17 -13.59 -0.07 10.27
C GLN A 17 -13.55 -0.31 11.78
N GLN A 18 -13.31 0.73 12.60
CA GLN A 18 -13.33 0.60 14.06
C GLN A 18 -14.66 0.07 14.59
N VAL A 19 -15.79 0.56 14.06
CA VAL A 19 -17.12 0.07 14.46
C VAL A 19 -17.28 -1.42 14.16
N PHE A 20 -16.84 -1.90 12.99
CA PHE A 20 -16.91 -3.32 12.66
C PHE A 20 -15.98 -4.18 13.52
N ILE A 21 -14.77 -3.69 13.85
CA ILE A 21 -13.87 -4.39 14.78
C ILE A 21 -14.49 -4.47 16.18
N ALA A 22 -15.05 -3.37 16.69
CA ALA A 22 -15.74 -3.34 17.99
C ALA A 22 -16.96 -4.29 18.04
N GLN A 23 -17.57 -4.60 16.89
CA GLN A 23 -18.64 -5.58 16.75
C GLN A 23 -18.14 -7.02 16.51
N ASN A 24 -16.84 -7.30 16.64
CA ASN A 24 -16.22 -8.58 16.32
C ASN A 24 -16.45 -9.04 14.86
N LYS A 25 -16.45 -8.10 13.91
CA LYS A 25 -16.65 -8.36 12.46
C LYS A 25 -15.42 -7.95 11.63
N PRO A 26 -14.25 -8.58 11.82
CA PRO A 26 -13.01 -8.20 11.13
C PRO A 26 -13.08 -8.30 9.61
N GLN A 27 -13.82 -9.28 9.09
CA GLN A 27 -14.00 -9.45 7.65
C GLN A 27 -14.84 -8.32 7.03
N GLN A 28 -15.81 -7.76 7.75
CA GLN A 28 -16.57 -6.60 7.25
C GLN A 28 -15.69 -5.35 7.28
N SER A 29 -14.86 -5.18 8.31
CA SER A 29 -13.88 -4.11 8.38
C SER A 29 -12.91 -4.15 7.19
N LEU A 30 -12.43 -5.34 6.79
CA LEU A 30 -11.59 -5.53 5.59
C LEU A 30 -12.29 -5.01 4.32
N LEU A 31 -13.57 -5.33 4.11
CA LEU A 31 -14.32 -4.83 2.95
C LEU A 31 -14.40 -3.29 2.92
N ILE A 32 -14.58 -2.66 4.08
CA ILE A 32 -14.62 -1.19 4.19
C ILE A 32 -13.23 -0.60 3.90
N SER A 33 -12.18 -1.23 4.41
CA SER A 33 -10.78 -0.87 4.17
C SER A 33 -10.43 -0.85 2.68
N GLU A 34 -10.77 -1.93 1.96
CA GLU A 34 -10.53 -2.04 0.52
C GLU A 34 -11.33 -1.01 -0.29
N ARG A 35 -12.59 -0.78 0.07
CA ARG A 35 -13.44 0.23 -0.58
C ARG A 35 -12.88 1.64 -0.45
N GLY A 36 -12.35 1.98 0.72
CA GLY A 36 -11.81 3.32 1.00
C GLY A 36 -10.55 3.64 0.21
N ARG A 37 -9.65 2.67 0.01
CA ARG A 37 -8.33 2.89 -0.62
C ARG A 37 -8.30 2.73 -2.13
N ALA A 38 -9.09 1.80 -2.66
CA ALA A 38 -8.93 1.37 -4.05
C ALA A 38 -9.66 2.29 -5.05
N LYS A 39 -10.66 3.04 -4.59
CA LYS A 39 -11.64 3.70 -5.46
C LYS A 39 -11.02 4.58 -6.55
N ALA A 40 -10.15 5.53 -6.20
CA ALA A 40 -9.60 6.48 -7.19
C ALA A 40 -8.74 5.79 -8.27
N LEU A 41 -7.93 4.81 -7.86
CA LEU A 41 -7.06 4.05 -8.78
C LEU A 41 -7.88 3.08 -9.63
N VAL A 42 -8.82 2.36 -9.02
CA VAL A 42 -9.73 1.43 -9.70
C VAL A 42 -10.59 2.17 -10.72
N ASP A 43 -11.14 3.33 -10.35
CA ASP A 43 -11.88 4.19 -11.28
C ASP A 43 -11.02 4.54 -12.50
N LEU A 44 -9.75 4.90 -12.31
CA LEU A 44 -8.82 5.19 -13.41
C LEU A 44 -8.58 3.95 -14.29
N LEU A 45 -8.31 2.79 -13.68
CA LEU A 45 -8.06 1.55 -14.41
C LEU A 45 -9.27 1.09 -15.23
N LEU A 46 -10.47 1.30 -14.70
CA LEU A 46 -11.73 0.87 -15.33
C LEU A 46 -12.27 1.86 -16.36
N ILE A 47 -11.98 3.17 -16.23
CA ILE A 47 -12.29 4.16 -17.28
C ILE A 47 -11.65 3.75 -18.61
N LYS A 48 -10.42 3.22 -18.58
CA LYS A 48 -9.74 2.72 -19.78
C LYS A 48 -10.40 1.48 -20.39
N GLN A 49 -11.30 0.83 -19.67
CA GLN A 49 -11.95 -0.42 -20.04
C GLN A 49 -13.48 -0.28 -20.20
N SER A 50 -14.04 0.92 -19.99
CA SER A 50 -15.50 1.17 -20.00
C SER A 50 -16.30 0.27 -19.05
N LEU A 51 -15.69 -0.14 -17.94
CA LEU A 51 -16.30 -1.01 -16.92
C LEU A 51 -16.73 -0.21 -15.69
N THR A 52 -17.74 -0.70 -14.98
CA THR A 52 -18.18 -0.10 -13.71
C THR A 52 -17.36 -0.63 -12.54
N PRO A 53 -16.88 0.23 -11.63
CA PRO A 53 -16.19 -0.19 -10.42
C PRO A 53 -17.17 -0.86 -9.45
N GLN A 54 -17.04 -2.18 -9.29
CA GLN A 54 -17.64 -2.91 -8.19
C GLN A 54 -16.55 -3.31 -7.19
N PRO A 55 -16.64 -2.91 -5.91
CA PRO A 55 -15.67 -3.32 -4.92
C PRO A 55 -15.79 -4.83 -4.67
N PRO A 56 -14.67 -5.54 -4.45
CA PRO A 56 -14.71 -6.98 -4.26
C PRO A 56 -15.46 -7.35 -2.97
N ASN A 57 -16.17 -8.47 -3.01
CA ASN A 57 -16.73 -9.11 -1.82
C ASN A 57 -15.71 -10.10 -1.20
N LEU A 58 -16.06 -10.73 -0.06
CA LEU A 58 -15.14 -11.63 0.65
C LEU A 58 -14.75 -12.86 -0.16
N GLN A 59 -15.69 -13.45 -0.90
CA GLN A 59 -15.39 -14.63 -1.74
C GLN A 59 -14.44 -14.24 -2.86
N GLU A 60 -14.61 -13.05 -3.44
CA GLU A 60 -13.72 -12.51 -4.47
C GLU A 60 -12.33 -12.22 -3.91
N ILE A 61 -12.22 -11.65 -2.69
CA ILE A 61 -10.92 -11.44 -2.03
C ILE A 61 -10.17 -12.76 -1.84
N LYS A 62 -10.84 -13.79 -1.31
CA LYS A 62 -10.24 -15.13 -1.13
C LYS A 62 -9.81 -15.73 -2.47
N LYS A 63 -10.67 -15.62 -3.49
CA LYS A 63 -10.37 -16.07 -4.84
C LYS A 63 -9.18 -15.33 -5.44
N ILE A 64 -9.01 -14.04 -5.17
CA ILE A 64 -7.85 -13.27 -5.63
C ILE A 64 -6.57 -13.81 -4.98
N ALA A 65 -6.55 -14.09 -3.67
CA ALA A 65 -5.38 -14.69 -3.00
C ALA A 65 -5.02 -16.06 -3.61
N GLN A 66 -6.03 -16.93 -3.80
CA GLN A 66 -5.90 -18.23 -4.49
C GLN A 66 -5.33 -18.08 -5.90
N GLU A 67 -5.93 -17.20 -6.70
CA GLU A 67 -5.50 -16.96 -8.06
C GLU A 67 -4.04 -16.51 -8.09
N GLN A 68 -3.65 -15.55 -7.24
CA GLN A 68 -2.27 -15.05 -7.17
C GLN A 68 -1.27 -16.09 -6.67
N ASN A 69 -1.75 -17.17 -6.03
CA ASN A 69 -0.94 -18.14 -5.32
C ASN A 69 0.02 -17.43 -4.36
N ALA A 70 -0.53 -16.53 -3.53
CA ALA A 70 0.21 -15.66 -2.65
C ALA A 70 -0.59 -15.30 -1.40
N THR A 71 0.10 -15.15 -0.27
CA THR A 71 -0.47 -14.59 0.96
C THR A 71 -0.57 -13.08 0.82
N LEU A 72 -1.79 -12.55 0.92
CA LEU A 72 -2.02 -11.11 0.90
C LEU A 72 -1.99 -10.57 2.32
N VAL A 73 -1.25 -9.49 2.55
CA VAL A 73 -1.17 -8.82 3.86
C VAL A 73 -1.64 -7.38 3.69
N GLU A 74 -2.84 -7.10 4.17
CA GLU A 74 -3.45 -5.78 4.08
C GLU A 74 -3.31 -5.00 5.38
N TYR A 75 -2.74 -3.80 5.30
CA TYR A 75 -2.61 -2.89 6.44
C TYR A 75 -3.66 -1.79 6.38
N SER A 76 -4.13 -1.32 7.54
CA SER A 76 -4.89 -0.08 7.66
C SER A 76 -4.48 0.69 8.93
N VAL A 77 -3.91 1.89 8.74
CA VAL A 77 -3.60 2.82 9.83
C VAL A 77 -4.87 3.52 10.31
N ILE A 78 -5.20 3.36 11.58
CA ILE A 78 -6.40 3.88 12.24
C ILE A 78 -5.99 4.99 13.18
N TYR A 79 -6.36 6.24 12.82
CA TYR A 79 -6.10 7.47 13.60
C TYR A 79 -4.67 7.62 14.16
N ASN A 80 -3.67 7.02 13.50
CA ASN A 80 -2.27 6.96 13.95
C ASN A 80 -2.07 6.33 15.35
N SER A 81 -3.07 5.59 15.85
CA SER A 81 -3.04 4.95 17.17
C SER A 81 -3.06 3.42 17.08
N GLU A 82 -3.74 2.89 16.08
CA GLU A 82 -3.84 1.44 15.87
C GLU A 82 -3.48 1.09 14.42
N LEU A 83 -2.91 -0.09 14.25
CA LEU A 83 -2.66 -0.71 12.96
C LEU A 83 -3.48 -1.99 12.88
N TYR A 84 -4.35 -2.04 11.89
CA TYR A 84 -5.13 -3.22 11.56
C TYR A 84 -4.43 -3.99 10.46
N ILE A 85 -4.28 -5.30 10.65
CA ILE A 85 -3.57 -6.18 9.74
C ILE A 85 -4.46 -7.39 9.41
N TRP A 86 -4.77 -7.56 8.14
CA TRP A 86 -5.44 -8.76 7.64
C TRP A 86 -4.45 -9.61 6.86
N VAL A 87 -4.38 -10.89 7.20
CA VAL A 87 -3.59 -11.89 6.48
C VAL A 87 -4.56 -12.82 5.76
N ILE A 88 -4.40 -12.96 4.45
CA ILE A 88 -5.28 -13.70 3.56
C ILE A 88 -4.40 -14.69 2.79
N PRO A 89 -4.17 -15.89 3.34
CA PRO A 89 -3.40 -16.93 2.66
C PRO A 89 -4.17 -17.48 1.45
N PRO A 90 -3.49 -18.22 0.56
CA PRO A 90 -4.13 -18.86 -0.59
C PRO A 90 -5.20 -19.88 -0.22
N ASP A 91 -5.17 -20.47 0.97
CA ASP A 91 -6.21 -21.39 1.45
C ASP A 91 -7.57 -20.70 1.70
N GLY A 92 -7.56 -19.37 1.87
CA GLY A 92 -8.74 -18.53 2.02
C GLY A 92 -9.17 -18.29 3.48
N GLU A 93 -8.38 -18.67 4.49
CA GLU A 93 -8.67 -18.35 5.89
C GLU A 93 -8.17 -16.94 6.25
N ILE A 94 -9.10 -15.98 6.30
CA ILE A 94 -8.75 -14.58 6.63
C ILE A 94 -8.52 -14.45 8.12
N GLN A 95 -7.30 -14.10 8.50
CA GLN A 95 -6.90 -13.83 9.87
C GLN A 95 -6.70 -12.33 10.10
N PHE A 96 -6.91 -11.90 11.34
CA PHE A 96 -6.86 -10.49 11.72
C PHE A 96 -5.99 -10.29 12.96
N ARG A 97 -5.17 -9.25 12.94
CA ARG A 97 -4.34 -8.78 14.06
C ARG A 97 -4.49 -7.26 14.20
N THR A 98 -4.40 -6.80 15.44
CA THR A 98 -4.35 -5.38 15.78
C THR A 98 -3.05 -5.11 16.54
N VAL A 99 -2.42 -3.99 16.21
CA VAL A 99 -1.19 -3.53 16.85
C VAL A 99 -1.40 -2.09 17.32
N ASN A 100 -1.11 -1.81 18.58
CA ASN A 100 -1.10 -0.44 19.09
C ASN A 100 0.17 0.26 18.62
N LEU A 101 0.02 1.41 17.97
CA LEU A 101 1.14 2.23 17.54
C LEU A 101 1.67 3.06 18.72
N PRO A 102 2.98 3.10 18.94
CA PRO A 102 3.58 3.95 19.97
C PRO A 102 3.19 5.42 19.76
N GLN A 103 2.84 6.12 20.84
CA GLN A 103 2.39 7.53 20.77
C GLN A 103 3.53 8.53 20.73
N ASP A 104 4.71 8.10 21.18
CA ASP A 104 5.96 8.85 21.23
C ASP A 104 6.66 8.93 19.86
N ILE A 105 6.39 7.97 18.96
CA ILE A 105 7.03 7.89 17.64
C ILE A 105 5.96 7.92 16.53
N SER A 106 6.04 8.95 15.68
CA SER A 106 5.22 8.99 14.46
C SER A 106 5.66 7.92 13.48
N LEU A 107 4.74 7.02 13.09
CA LEU A 107 4.97 6.00 12.07
C LEU A 107 5.51 6.60 10.76
N GLN A 108 5.00 7.77 10.37
CA GLN A 108 5.49 8.49 9.18
C GLN A 108 6.96 8.89 9.33
N GLN A 109 7.38 9.36 10.50
CA GLN A 109 8.76 9.73 10.78
C GLN A 109 9.67 8.49 10.83
N LEU A 110 9.20 7.40 11.46
CA LEU A 110 9.91 6.13 11.51
C LEU A 110 10.20 5.59 10.10
N VAL A 111 9.19 5.59 9.22
CA VAL A 111 9.36 5.19 7.80
C VAL A 111 10.32 6.13 7.06
N LYS A 112 10.19 7.45 7.28
CA LYS A 112 11.06 8.43 6.63
C LYS A 112 12.53 8.22 6.99
N VAL A 113 12.85 8.13 8.28
CA VAL A 113 14.23 7.94 8.78
C VAL A 113 14.79 6.61 8.29
N SER A 114 14.00 5.53 8.35
CA SER A 114 14.42 4.21 7.87
C SER A 114 14.84 4.24 6.40
N ARG A 115 14.12 4.99 5.54
CA ARG A 115 14.47 5.14 4.11
C ARG A 115 15.74 5.93 3.89
N GLU A 116 15.92 7.02 4.64
CA GLU A 116 17.11 7.86 4.55
C GLU A 116 18.37 7.07 4.95
N GLN A 117 18.25 6.18 5.94
CA GLN A 117 19.33 5.32 6.43
C GLN A 117 19.79 4.27 5.40
N ILE A 118 18.88 3.69 4.61
CA ILE A 118 19.25 2.76 3.52
C ILE A 118 19.62 3.45 2.21
N GLY A 119 19.90 4.77 2.26
CA GLY A 119 20.35 5.54 1.10
C GLY A 119 19.24 5.94 0.11
N ILE A 120 17.97 5.64 0.41
CA ILE A 120 16.83 6.08 -0.41
C ILE A 120 16.49 7.54 -0.07
N ARG A 121 17.29 8.46 -0.61
CA ARG A 121 17.10 9.91 -0.45
C ARG A 121 16.13 10.44 -1.50
N GLY A 122 15.24 11.35 -1.08
CA GLY A 122 14.44 12.13 -2.02
C GLY A 122 15.33 13.00 -2.91
N ARG A 123 14.99 13.13 -4.20
CA ARG A 123 15.71 13.96 -5.17
C ARG A 123 15.65 15.42 -4.71
N GLY A 124 16.72 15.94 -4.09
CA GLY A 124 16.87 17.36 -3.72
C GLY A 124 17.24 17.68 -2.27
N ASN A 125 17.32 16.71 -1.35
CA ASN A 125 17.75 16.98 0.04
C ASN A 125 19.27 16.77 0.20
N ASN A 126 20.03 17.87 0.09
CA ASN A 126 21.48 17.90 0.27
C ASN A 126 21.94 18.19 1.72
N ASN A 127 21.00 18.39 2.65
CA ASN A 127 21.34 18.71 4.03
C ASN A 127 21.51 17.41 4.84
N ALA A 128 22.69 16.81 4.74
CA ALA A 128 23.12 15.76 5.63
C ALA A 128 23.47 16.37 7.00
N THR A 129 22.70 16.04 8.03
CA THR A 129 23.31 15.89 9.36
C THR A 129 23.60 14.40 9.52
N PRO A 130 24.86 14.00 9.75
CA PRO A 130 25.18 12.62 10.11
C PRO A 130 24.71 12.41 11.55
N GLN A 131 23.42 12.17 11.74
CA GLN A 131 22.97 11.60 13.00
C GLN A 131 23.16 10.09 12.88
N THR A 132 24.22 9.62 13.54
CA THR A 132 24.49 8.23 13.89
C THR A 132 23.38 7.71 14.78
N TYR A 133 22.20 7.50 14.20
CA TYR A 133 21.22 6.59 14.78
C TYR A 133 21.45 5.25 14.11
N ASP A 134 21.66 4.20 14.90
CA ASP A 134 21.83 2.83 14.42
C ASP A 134 20.71 2.51 13.41
N ALA A 135 21.10 2.41 12.13
CA ALA A 135 20.18 2.13 11.03
C ALA A 135 19.45 0.80 11.23
N THR A 136 20.13 -0.15 11.87
CA THR A 136 19.59 -1.45 12.26
C THR A 136 18.37 -1.32 13.17
N ASN A 137 18.34 -0.32 14.07
CA ASN A 137 17.29 -0.20 15.08
C ASN A 137 15.92 0.16 14.45
N HIS A 138 15.88 1.05 13.45
CA HIS A 138 14.62 1.51 12.87
C HIS A 138 13.97 0.46 11.94
N LEU A 139 14.78 -0.27 11.17
CA LEU A 139 14.30 -1.39 10.35
C LEU A 139 13.78 -2.54 11.22
N GLN A 140 14.45 -2.81 12.34
CA GLN A 140 13.97 -3.77 13.34
C GLN A 140 12.69 -3.30 14.04
N GLN A 141 12.58 -2.01 14.38
CA GLN A 141 11.33 -1.44 14.93
C GLN A 141 10.16 -1.58 13.95
N LEU A 142 10.38 -1.25 12.67
CA LEU A 142 9.35 -1.47 11.64
C LEU A 142 9.01 -2.96 11.48
N HIS A 143 10.00 -3.85 11.54
CA HIS A 143 9.73 -5.30 11.55
C HIS A 143 8.87 -5.71 12.75
N GLN A 144 9.19 -5.21 13.94
CA GLN A 144 8.46 -5.51 15.17
C GLN A 144 7.00 -5.02 15.13
N LEU A 145 6.74 -3.90 14.46
CA LEU A 145 5.38 -3.35 14.31
C LEU A 145 4.58 -4.02 13.20
N LEU A 146 5.22 -4.36 12.08
CA LEU A 146 4.52 -4.74 10.85
C LEU A 146 4.51 -6.26 10.61
N ILE A 147 5.60 -6.95 10.96
CA ILE A 147 5.82 -8.36 10.59
C ILE A 147 5.69 -9.28 11.80
N ALA A 148 6.37 -8.97 12.91
CA ALA A 148 6.34 -9.80 14.11
C ALA A 148 4.92 -10.19 14.60
N PRO A 149 3.91 -9.29 14.57
CA PRO A 149 2.55 -9.60 15.02
C PRO A 149 1.78 -10.58 14.12
N ILE A 150 2.28 -10.84 12.91
CA ILE A 150 1.68 -11.73 11.92
C ILE A 150 2.64 -12.84 11.49
N ALA A 151 3.81 -12.98 12.12
CA ALA A 151 4.86 -13.88 11.67
C ALA A 151 4.40 -15.35 11.65
N ASP A 152 3.52 -15.74 12.58
CA ASP A 152 2.85 -17.04 12.67
C ASP A 152 1.89 -17.32 11.50
N LEU A 153 1.53 -16.29 10.73
CA LEU A 153 0.55 -16.35 9.63
C LEU A 153 1.22 -16.26 8.26
N LEU A 154 2.53 -15.99 8.22
CA LEU A 154 3.28 -15.89 6.98
C LEU A 154 3.74 -17.28 6.52
N PRO A 155 3.89 -17.49 5.19
CA PRO A 155 4.27 -18.80 4.66
C PRO A 155 5.70 -19.17 5.10
N GLU A 156 5.88 -20.42 5.54
CA GLU A 156 7.21 -20.93 5.94
C GLU A 156 8.13 -21.19 4.74
N ASN A 157 7.56 -21.49 3.57
CA ASN A 157 8.31 -21.75 2.34
C ASN A 157 8.76 -20.44 1.67
N GLN A 158 10.06 -20.32 1.39
CA GLN A 158 10.67 -19.13 0.79
C GLN A 158 10.20 -18.83 -0.64
N GLU A 159 9.74 -19.86 -1.37
CA GLU A 159 9.22 -19.71 -2.73
C GLU A 159 7.80 -19.13 -2.76
N GLU A 160 7.09 -19.20 -1.63
CA GLU A 160 5.75 -18.64 -1.51
C GLU A 160 5.81 -17.12 -1.43
N ARG A 161 4.83 -16.49 -2.07
CA ARG A 161 4.83 -15.04 -2.26
C ARG A 161 4.01 -14.37 -1.17
N ILE A 162 4.56 -13.28 -0.65
CA ILE A 162 3.82 -12.33 0.19
C ILE A 162 3.57 -11.08 -0.63
N ILE A 163 2.31 -10.68 -0.75
CA ILE A 163 1.93 -9.42 -1.38
C ILE A 163 1.43 -8.47 -0.30
N PHE A 164 2.22 -7.45 0.01
CA PHE A 164 1.79 -6.40 0.94
C PHE A 164 0.86 -5.42 0.23
N ILE A 165 -0.22 -5.03 0.92
CA ILE A 165 -1.14 -3.96 0.55
C ILE A 165 -1.02 -2.85 1.59
N PRO A 166 -0.09 -1.89 1.39
CA PRO A 166 0.19 -0.85 2.37
C PRO A 166 -0.91 0.21 2.41
N HIS A 167 -0.96 0.98 3.50
CA HIS A 167 -1.82 2.15 3.65
C HIS A 167 -0.99 3.37 4.08
N ARG A 168 -1.22 4.51 3.41
CA ARG A 168 -0.55 5.80 3.69
C ARG A 168 0.99 5.71 3.67
N GLU A 169 1.67 6.16 4.71
CA GLU A 169 3.13 6.12 4.86
C GLU A 169 3.72 4.72 4.67
N LEU A 170 2.95 3.66 4.89
CA LEU A 170 3.43 2.29 4.69
C LEU A 170 3.79 1.99 3.22
N PHE A 171 3.28 2.75 2.24
CA PHE A 171 3.72 2.65 0.84
C PHE A 171 5.22 2.93 0.67
N LEU A 172 5.82 3.63 1.63
CA LEU A 172 7.21 4.00 1.60
C LEU A 172 8.09 3.04 2.41
N VAL A 173 7.51 2.06 3.11
CA VAL A 173 8.27 1.05 3.88
C VAL A 173 9.06 0.16 2.92
N PRO A 174 10.37 0.00 3.15
CA PRO A 174 11.19 -0.95 2.41
C PRO A 174 10.98 -2.36 2.96
N PHE A 175 9.83 -2.99 2.71
CA PHE A 175 9.48 -4.31 3.28
C PHE A 175 10.59 -5.35 3.10
N ALA A 176 11.23 -5.38 1.94
CA ALA A 176 12.36 -6.27 1.66
C ALA A 176 13.56 -6.10 2.60
N ALA A 177 13.78 -4.87 3.10
CA ALA A 177 14.89 -4.52 3.98
C ALA A 177 14.51 -4.57 5.48
N LEU A 178 13.27 -4.93 5.83
CA LEU A 178 12.92 -5.13 7.24
C LEU A 178 13.74 -6.27 7.82
N GLN A 179 14.20 -6.10 9.05
CA GLN A 179 15.13 -7.03 9.68
C GLN A 179 14.51 -7.69 10.90
N ASP A 180 14.58 -9.02 10.92
CA ASP A 180 14.43 -9.81 12.13
C ASP A 180 15.82 -10.14 12.65
N GLN A 181 16.23 -9.46 13.73
CA GLN A 181 17.62 -9.51 14.22
C GLN A 181 18.61 -9.12 13.10
N ASN A 182 19.35 -10.08 12.54
CA ASN A 182 20.33 -9.86 11.48
C ASN A 182 19.90 -10.42 10.11
N THR A 183 18.67 -10.92 9.98
CA THR A 183 18.16 -11.50 8.72
C THR A 183 17.14 -10.57 8.08
N TYR A 184 17.32 -10.26 6.79
CA TYR A 184 16.39 -9.44 6.04
C TYR A 184 15.15 -10.25 5.60
N LEU A 185 13.99 -9.59 5.53
CA LEU A 185 12.73 -10.24 5.14
C LEU A 185 12.79 -10.84 3.72
N ILE A 186 13.54 -10.19 2.81
CA ILE A 186 13.73 -10.68 1.43
C ILE A 186 14.53 -11.99 1.35
N GLU A 187 15.31 -12.32 2.39
CA GLU A 187 16.03 -13.60 2.46
C GLU A 187 15.08 -14.76 2.80
N LYS A 188 13.93 -14.46 3.43
CA LYS A 188 12.95 -15.45 3.87
C LYS A 188 11.77 -15.58 2.92
N HIS A 189 11.40 -14.54 2.17
CA HIS A 189 10.18 -14.56 1.35
C HIS A 189 10.31 -13.82 0.03
N THR A 190 9.55 -14.28 -0.98
CA THR A 190 9.34 -13.51 -2.21
C THR A 190 8.33 -12.39 -1.97
N ILE A 191 8.78 -11.14 -1.98
CA ILE A 191 7.96 -9.98 -1.61
C ILE A 191 7.48 -9.21 -2.84
N LEU A 192 6.18 -8.88 -2.86
CA LEU A 192 5.58 -7.93 -3.78
C LEU A 192 4.74 -6.90 -3.02
N THR A 193 4.40 -5.81 -3.69
CA THR A 193 3.51 -4.78 -3.16
C THR A 193 2.40 -4.47 -4.15
N ALA A 194 1.20 -4.21 -3.65
CA ALA A 194 0.08 -3.75 -4.45
C ALA A 194 -0.68 -2.63 -3.74
N PRO A 195 -1.31 -1.69 -4.48
CA PRO A 195 -2.08 -0.61 -3.88
C PRO A 195 -3.45 -1.03 -3.34
N SER A 196 -3.99 -2.17 -3.80
CA SER A 196 -5.24 -2.78 -3.30
C SER A 196 -5.38 -4.21 -3.82
N ILE A 197 -6.19 -5.03 -3.14
CA ILE A 197 -6.53 -6.39 -3.60
C ILE A 197 -7.27 -6.32 -4.94
N GLN A 198 -8.15 -5.33 -5.11
CA GLN A 198 -8.86 -5.15 -6.37
C GLN A 198 -7.91 -4.87 -7.55
N SER A 199 -6.87 -4.05 -7.34
CA SER A 199 -5.89 -3.76 -8.39
C SER A 199 -5.11 -5.00 -8.85
N LEU A 200 -4.85 -5.95 -7.95
CA LEU A 200 -4.22 -7.24 -8.28
C LEU A 200 -5.08 -8.06 -9.25
N SER A 201 -6.39 -8.11 -9.02
CA SER A 201 -7.33 -8.78 -9.93
C SER A 201 -7.35 -8.12 -11.31
N LEU A 202 -7.46 -6.78 -11.35
CA LEU A 202 -7.55 -6.03 -12.60
C LEU A 202 -6.27 -6.16 -13.44
N THR A 203 -5.10 -6.05 -12.81
CA THR A 203 -3.81 -6.19 -13.49
C THR A 203 -3.57 -7.61 -13.99
N ARG A 204 -3.97 -8.63 -13.23
CA ARG A 204 -3.95 -10.03 -13.68
C ARG A 204 -4.86 -10.28 -14.89
N LYS A 205 -6.12 -9.84 -14.83
CA LYS A 205 -7.07 -9.96 -15.96
C LYS A 205 -6.54 -9.26 -17.20
N HIS A 206 -5.97 -8.07 -17.04
CA HIS A 206 -5.32 -7.35 -18.13
C HIS A 206 -4.17 -8.16 -18.72
N ARG A 207 -3.28 -8.71 -17.88
CA ARG A 207 -2.15 -9.55 -18.31
C ARG A 207 -2.61 -10.78 -19.09
N GLN A 208 -3.66 -11.46 -18.63
CA GLN A 208 -4.23 -12.61 -19.33
C GLN A 208 -4.79 -12.24 -20.70
N ARG A 209 -5.46 -11.08 -20.82
CA ARG A 209 -6.00 -10.58 -22.08
C ARG A 209 -4.92 -10.25 -23.11
N VAL A 210 -3.80 -9.67 -22.67
CA VAL A 210 -2.71 -9.26 -23.56
C VAL A 210 -1.63 -10.33 -23.75
N LYS A 211 -1.77 -11.51 -23.11
CA LYS A 211 -0.74 -12.57 -23.10
C LYS A 211 -0.32 -13.03 -24.50
N ASN A 212 -1.25 -13.03 -25.45
CA ASN A 212 -1.03 -13.51 -26.81
C ASN A 212 -0.83 -12.38 -27.83
N LEU A 213 -0.77 -11.12 -27.38
CA LEU A 213 -0.46 -9.99 -28.24
C LEU A 213 1.07 -9.86 -28.36
N PRO A 214 1.61 -9.46 -29.53
CA PRO A 214 3.02 -9.14 -29.66
C PRO A 214 3.40 -8.07 -28.62
N GLY A 215 4.35 -8.39 -27.76
CA GLY A 215 4.82 -7.45 -26.73
C GLY A 215 5.85 -6.50 -27.33
N GLU A 216 5.54 -5.20 -27.35
CA GLU A 216 6.55 -4.18 -27.61
C GLU A 216 7.24 -3.80 -26.29
N ALA A 217 8.58 -3.87 -26.26
CA ALA A 217 9.36 -3.44 -25.12
C ALA A 217 9.90 -2.03 -25.37
N LEU A 218 9.62 -1.10 -24.44
CA LEU A 218 10.23 0.23 -24.42
C LEU A 218 11.31 0.27 -23.34
N VAL A 219 12.57 0.39 -23.74
CA VAL A 219 13.70 0.60 -22.83
C VAL A 219 14.08 2.06 -22.85
N VAL A 220 14.01 2.73 -21.70
CA VAL A 220 14.39 4.15 -21.55
C VAL A 220 15.60 4.24 -20.64
N GLY A 221 16.75 4.68 -21.19
CA GLY A 221 18.00 4.85 -20.45
C GLY A 221 18.27 6.32 -20.12
N ASN A 222 18.55 6.61 -18.85
CA ASN A 222 18.92 7.94 -18.31
C ASN A 222 18.25 9.14 -19.01
N PRO A 223 16.91 9.23 -19.02
CA PRO A 223 16.22 10.29 -19.74
C PRO A 223 16.53 11.64 -19.11
N THR A 224 16.93 12.61 -19.93
CA THR A 224 17.03 14.01 -19.48
C THR A 224 15.63 14.61 -19.45
N MET A 225 15.22 15.18 -18.31
CA MET A 225 13.91 15.80 -18.18
C MET A 225 13.80 17.02 -19.13
N PRO A 226 12.78 17.09 -20.00
CA PRO A 226 12.61 18.26 -20.85
C PRO A 226 12.34 19.50 -20.00
N LYS A 227 13.01 20.61 -20.33
CA LYS A 227 12.75 21.91 -19.70
C LYS A 227 11.50 22.50 -20.33
N PHE A 228 10.41 22.52 -19.60
CA PHE A 228 9.21 23.25 -20.04
C PHE A 228 9.47 24.74 -19.88
N LYS A 229 9.37 25.52 -20.96
CA LYS A 229 9.23 26.98 -20.85
C LYS A 229 8.00 27.22 -19.98
N ASN A 230 8.17 28.03 -18.93
CA ASN A 230 7.11 28.44 -18.00
C ASN A 230 5.76 28.46 -18.71
N LEU A 231 4.89 27.50 -18.38
CA LEU A 231 3.49 27.60 -18.72
C LEU A 231 3.03 28.90 -18.04
N SER A 232 2.86 29.97 -18.82
CA SER A 232 2.21 31.18 -18.35
C SER A 232 0.95 30.73 -17.60
N PRO A 233 0.74 31.15 -16.34
CA PRO A 233 -0.44 30.73 -15.60
C PRO A 233 -1.65 31.04 -16.49
N SER A 234 -2.40 29.99 -16.86
CA SER A 234 -3.60 30.17 -17.66
C SER A 234 -4.47 31.20 -16.95
N PRO A 235 -5.03 32.20 -17.67
CA PRO A 235 -5.83 33.23 -17.02
C PRO A 235 -6.93 32.55 -16.24
N VAL A 236 -6.97 32.80 -14.93
CA VAL A 236 -8.07 32.40 -14.06
C VAL A 236 -9.35 32.91 -14.72
N GLN A 237 -10.18 32.01 -15.23
CA GLN A 237 -11.52 32.38 -15.68
C GLN A 237 -12.28 32.87 -14.45
N LYS A 238 -12.33 34.20 -14.29
CA LYS A 238 -13.23 34.86 -13.36
C LYS A 238 -14.65 34.47 -13.78
N GLN A 239 -15.28 33.60 -13.01
CA GLN A 239 -16.72 33.36 -13.12
C GLN A 239 -17.43 34.70 -12.92
N LYS A 240 -18.21 35.14 -13.91
CA LYS A 240 -19.10 36.30 -13.75
C LYS A 240 -20.15 35.96 -12.69
N PRO A 241 -20.49 36.90 -11.78
CA PRO A 241 -21.57 36.68 -10.83
C PRO A 241 -22.88 36.47 -11.59
N ARG A 242 -23.61 35.40 -11.24
CA ARG A 242 -24.98 35.21 -11.70
C ARG A 242 -25.83 36.38 -11.18
N LYS A 243 -26.58 37.01 -12.09
CA LYS A 243 -27.66 37.94 -11.76
C LYS A 243 -28.74 37.22 -10.97
#